data_AF-Q67C51-F1
#
_entry.id   AF-Q67C51-F1
#
_cell.length_a   1.000
_cell.length_b   1.000
_cell.length_c   1.000
_cell.angle_alpha   90.00
_cell.angle_beta   90.00
_cell.angle_gamma   90.00
#
_symmetry.space_group_name_H-M   'P 1'
#
loop_
_entity.id
_entity.type
_entity.pdbx_description
1 polymer ?
#
loop_
_entity_poly.entity_id
_entity_poly.type
_entity_poly.pdbx_seq_one_letter_code
_entity_poly.pdbx_strand_id
1 'polypeptide(L)'
;QWDPNSSNGQVIVHLFEWKWSDIAAECENFLGPRGFAGVQVSPPNEYVEVYQGDVKRPWWERYQPVSYKLVTRSGDENAFKDMVTRCNNVGVRIYVDAVINHMSGGWPMGTGASGGSSFDSGAESYPGVPYSAFDFNDGNCHTGSGNIE
;
A
#
# COMPACT_ATOMS: atom_id res chain seq x y z
N GLN A 1 -21.36 2.07 12.36
CA GLN A 1 -20.85 1.53 11.09
C GLN A 1 -19.65 0.67 11.47
N TRP A 2 -19.83 -0.64 11.63
CA TRP A 2 -18.81 -1.56 12.18
C TRP A 2 -18.88 -2.95 11.51
N ASP A 3 -19.64 -3.05 10.42
CA ASP A 3 -19.87 -4.30 9.70
C ASP A 3 -18.65 -4.60 8.81
N PRO A 4 -18.02 -5.78 8.92
CA PRO A 4 -16.92 -6.18 8.04
C PRO A 4 -17.37 -6.36 6.57
N ASN A 5 -18.67 -6.35 6.27
CA ASN A 5 -19.27 -6.58 4.95
C ASN A 5 -18.96 -7.97 4.37
N SER A 6 -18.78 -8.96 5.25
CA SER A 6 -18.56 -10.35 4.84
C SER A 6 -19.84 -10.97 4.29
N SER A 7 -19.75 -11.62 3.13
CA SER A 7 -20.83 -12.47 2.59
C SER A 7 -20.70 -13.93 3.00
N ASN A 8 -19.50 -14.37 3.41
CA ASN A 8 -19.17 -15.76 3.75
C ASN A 8 -18.16 -15.81 4.88
N GLY A 9 -18.40 -16.61 5.92
CA GLY A 9 -17.44 -16.77 7.02
C GLY A 9 -17.16 -15.52 7.84
N GLN A 10 -16.20 -15.64 8.76
CA GLN A 10 -15.89 -14.61 9.78
C GLN A 10 -14.40 -14.24 9.86
N VAL A 11 -13.51 -14.96 9.17
CA VAL A 11 -12.06 -14.81 9.29
C VAL A 11 -11.50 -14.07 8.07
N ILE A 12 -10.67 -13.07 8.33
CA ILE A 12 -9.86 -12.37 7.33
C ILE A 12 -8.42 -12.91 7.41
N VAL A 13 -7.78 -13.10 6.27
CA VAL A 13 -6.37 -13.52 6.19
C VAL A 13 -5.51 -12.36 5.67
N HIS A 14 -4.33 -12.15 6.25
CA HIS A 14 -3.34 -11.21 5.73
C HIS A 14 -2.39 -11.96 4.79
N LEU A 15 -2.54 -11.76 3.47
CA LEU A 15 -1.64 -12.31 2.46
C LEU A 15 -0.49 -11.34 2.21
N PHE A 16 0.40 -11.26 3.20
CA PHE A 16 1.49 -10.30 3.25
C PHE A 16 2.45 -10.43 2.05
N GLU A 17 2.63 -9.33 1.31
CA GLU A 17 3.50 -9.21 0.13
C GLU A 17 3.08 -10.03 -1.11
N TRP A 18 1.89 -10.62 -1.13
CA TRP A 18 1.41 -11.38 -2.28
C TRP A 18 1.10 -10.48 -3.49
N LYS A 19 1.25 -11.03 -4.70
CA LYS A 19 0.84 -10.36 -5.94
C LYS A 19 -0.66 -10.46 -6.15
N TRP A 20 -1.24 -9.48 -6.85
CA TRP A 20 -2.68 -9.44 -7.12
C TRP A 20 -3.18 -10.70 -7.84
N SER A 21 -2.39 -11.21 -8.80
CA SER A 21 -2.70 -12.44 -9.53
C SER A 21 -2.79 -13.67 -8.62
N ASP A 22 -1.90 -13.75 -7.63
CA ASP A 22 -1.81 -14.91 -6.74
C ASP A 22 -2.96 -14.87 -5.73
N ILE A 23 -3.30 -13.68 -5.22
CA ILE A 23 -4.48 -13.49 -4.36
C ILE A 23 -5.76 -13.83 -5.12
N ALA A 24 -5.89 -13.41 -6.37
CA ALA A 24 -7.06 -13.72 -7.19
C ALA A 24 -7.26 -15.24 -7.36
N ALA A 25 -6.17 -15.97 -7.63
CA ALA A 25 -6.20 -17.43 -7.72
C ALA A 25 -6.50 -18.08 -6.35
N GLU A 26 -5.94 -17.57 -5.27
CA GLU A 26 -6.16 -18.09 -3.91
C GLU A 26 -7.60 -17.88 -3.44
N CYS A 27 -8.23 -16.76 -3.82
CA CYS A 27 -9.65 -16.50 -3.59
C CYS A 27 -10.53 -17.61 -4.19
N GLU A 28 -10.29 -17.97 -5.45
CA GLU A 28 -11.09 -18.96 -6.18
C GLU A 28 -10.78 -20.40 -5.76
N ASN A 29 -9.50 -20.73 -5.62
CA ASN A 29 -9.06 -22.11 -5.39
C ASN A 29 -9.19 -22.57 -3.93
N PHE A 30 -9.12 -21.63 -2.97
CA PHE A 30 -9.03 -21.98 -1.56
C PHE A 30 -9.96 -21.15 -0.67
N LEU A 31 -9.80 -19.83 -0.64
CA LEU A 31 -10.45 -18.99 0.38
C LEU A 31 -11.97 -19.00 0.27
N GLY A 32 -12.51 -18.86 -0.95
CA GLY A 32 -13.94 -18.95 -1.22
C GLY A 32 -14.51 -20.31 -0.81
N PRO A 33 -13.99 -21.44 -1.35
CA PRO A 33 -14.43 -22.79 -0.97
C PRO A 33 -14.30 -23.12 0.52
N ARG A 34 -13.34 -22.51 1.23
CA ARG A 34 -13.12 -22.71 2.67
C ARG A 34 -13.85 -21.72 3.57
N GLY A 35 -14.62 -20.79 2.99
CA GLY A 35 -15.45 -19.85 3.75
C GLY A 35 -14.63 -18.80 4.51
N PHE A 36 -13.55 -18.29 3.93
CA PHE A 36 -12.90 -17.07 4.43
C PHE A 36 -13.71 -15.83 4.04
N ALA A 37 -13.74 -14.85 4.93
CA ALA A 37 -14.49 -13.59 4.75
C ALA A 37 -13.78 -12.61 3.82
N GLY A 38 -12.46 -12.59 3.85
CA GLY A 38 -11.69 -11.69 3.01
C GLY A 38 -10.20 -11.76 3.22
N VAL A 39 -9.51 -10.89 2.50
CA VAL A 39 -8.06 -10.76 2.45
C VAL A 39 -7.69 -9.34 2.82
N GLN A 40 -6.79 -9.17 3.78
CA GLN A 40 -6.02 -7.94 3.92
C GLN A 40 -4.84 -7.98 2.96
N VAL A 41 -4.72 -6.95 2.11
CA VAL A 41 -3.61 -6.79 1.16
C VAL A 41 -2.57 -5.82 1.70
N SER A 42 -1.30 -6.01 1.32
CA SER A 42 -0.25 -5.00 1.53
C SER A 42 -0.59 -3.69 0.79
N PRO A 43 0.03 -2.55 1.17
CA PRO A 43 -0.29 -1.24 0.58
C PRO A 43 -0.27 -1.29 -0.96
N PRO A 44 -1.37 -0.92 -1.63
CA PRO A 44 -1.50 -1.02 -3.07
C PRO A 44 -1.11 0.28 -3.80
N ASN A 45 -0.88 1.38 -3.05
CA ASN A 45 -0.41 2.64 -3.60
C ASN A 45 1.09 2.63 -3.87
N GLU A 46 1.53 3.47 -4.78
CA GLU A 46 2.93 3.66 -5.13
C GLU A 46 3.78 4.09 -3.93
N TYR A 47 4.96 3.47 -3.81
CA TYR A 47 5.90 3.67 -2.70
C TYR A 47 7.34 3.76 -3.21
N VAL A 48 8.26 4.15 -2.33
CA VAL A 48 9.70 4.27 -2.63
C VAL A 48 10.37 2.91 -2.89
N GLU A 49 11.29 2.85 -3.85
CA GLU A 49 12.11 1.65 -4.10
C GLU A 49 13.44 1.70 -3.36
N VAL A 50 13.61 0.86 -2.35
CA VAL A 50 14.78 0.93 -1.46
C VAL A 50 15.89 0.01 -1.93
N TYR A 51 17.02 0.63 -2.26
CA TYR A 51 18.30 -0.03 -2.53
C TYR A 51 19.41 0.72 -1.78
N GLN A 52 19.75 0.28 -0.56
CA GLN A 52 20.76 0.92 0.28
C GLN A 52 21.69 -0.13 0.90
N GLY A 53 22.97 -0.08 0.51
CA GLY A 53 23.96 -1.07 0.94
C GLY A 53 23.51 -2.49 0.60
N ASP A 54 23.44 -3.36 1.61
CA ASP A 54 22.97 -4.74 1.47
C ASP A 54 21.43 -4.88 1.51
N VAL A 55 20.71 -3.82 1.88
CA VAL A 55 19.24 -3.81 1.93
C VAL A 55 18.70 -3.54 0.54
N LYS A 56 18.06 -4.56 -0.05
CA LYS A 56 17.43 -4.50 -1.38
C LYS A 56 15.98 -4.93 -1.26
N ARG A 57 15.06 -4.01 -1.55
CA ARG A 57 13.63 -4.25 -1.63
C ARG A 57 12.99 -4.85 -0.35
N PRO A 58 13.28 -4.26 0.83
CA PRO A 58 12.71 -4.71 2.10
C PRO A 58 11.19 -4.53 2.13
N TRP A 59 10.49 -5.32 2.95
CA TRP A 59 9.04 -5.26 3.06
C TRP A 59 8.50 -3.88 3.49
N TRP A 60 9.27 -3.17 4.33
CA TRP A 60 8.85 -1.89 4.88
C TRP A 60 8.88 -0.74 3.87
N GLU A 61 9.46 -0.94 2.68
CA GLU A 61 9.43 0.07 1.62
C GLU A 61 7.99 0.44 1.22
N ARG A 62 7.05 -0.51 1.36
CA ARG A 62 5.62 -0.31 1.07
C ARG A 62 4.94 0.72 1.97
N TYR A 63 5.50 0.96 3.15
CA TYR A 63 4.96 1.91 4.14
C TYR A 63 5.58 3.30 3.97
N GLN A 64 6.12 3.60 2.79
CA GLN A 64 6.68 4.91 2.46
C GLN A 64 6.08 5.40 1.14
N PRO A 65 4.84 5.94 1.19
CA PRO A 65 4.12 6.38 0.00
C PRO A 65 4.87 7.44 -0.79
N VAL A 66 4.74 7.36 -2.11
CA VAL A 66 5.21 8.40 -3.05
C VAL A 66 4.04 9.00 -3.82
N SER A 67 3.03 8.20 -4.16
CA SER A 67 1.76 8.69 -4.69
C SER A 67 0.62 7.72 -4.39
N TYR A 68 -0.60 8.05 -4.84
CA TYR A 68 -1.77 7.19 -4.73
C TYR A 68 -2.05 6.36 -5.99
N LYS A 69 -1.10 6.30 -6.94
CA LYS A 69 -1.20 5.39 -8.09
C LYS A 69 -1.20 3.94 -7.62
N LEU A 70 -2.03 3.08 -8.21
CA LEU A 70 -2.08 1.66 -7.87
C LEU A 70 -1.04 0.85 -8.66
N VAL A 71 0.25 1.17 -8.46
CA VAL A 71 1.37 0.50 -9.17
C VAL A 71 2.46 0.14 -8.17
N THR A 72 2.61 -1.16 -7.92
CA THR A 72 3.51 -1.71 -6.90
C THR A 72 4.20 -2.98 -7.39
N ARG A 73 5.07 -3.57 -6.55
CA ARG A 73 5.62 -4.91 -6.79
C ARG A 73 4.56 -6.02 -6.81
N SER A 74 3.37 -5.79 -6.25
CA SER A 74 2.24 -6.75 -6.33
C SER A 74 1.55 -6.74 -7.69
N GLY A 75 1.70 -5.67 -8.49
CA GLY A 75 1.05 -5.49 -9.78
C GLY A 75 0.52 -4.08 -9.99
N ASP A 76 -0.08 -3.85 -11.16
CA ASP A 76 -0.69 -2.58 -11.56
C ASP A 76 -2.18 -2.49 -11.21
N GLU A 77 -2.80 -1.36 -11.58
CA GLU A 77 -4.21 -1.08 -11.30
C GLU A 77 -5.15 -2.09 -11.97
N ASN A 78 -4.80 -2.57 -13.17
CA ASN A 78 -5.61 -3.55 -13.89
C ASN A 78 -5.59 -4.90 -13.18
N ALA A 79 -4.41 -5.36 -12.74
CA ALA A 79 -4.28 -6.56 -11.94
C ALA A 79 -4.98 -6.45 -10.57
N PHE A 80 -4.93 -5.27 -9.93
CA PHE A 80 -5.67 -5.02 -8.70
C PHE A 80 -7.19 -5.10 -8.92
N LYS A 81 -7.71 -4.48 -9.99
CA LYS A 81 -9.13 -4.56 -10.37
C LYS A 81 -9.58 -5.99 -10.67
N ASP A 82 -8.75 -6.77 -11.38
CA ASP A 82 -9.03 -8.19 -11.66
C ASP A 82 -9.14 -8.99 -10.36
N MET A 83 -8.17 -8.85 -9.46
CA MET A 83 -8.18 -9.51 -8.14
C MET A 83 -9.43 -9.16 -7.34
N VAL A 84 -9.76 -7.88 -7.22
CA VAL A 84 -10.97 -7.42 -6.50
C VAL A 84 -12.22 -8.04 -7.11
N THR A 85 -12.33 -8.07 -8.45
CA THR A 85 -13.49 -8.62 -9.15
C THR A 85 -13.63 -10.12 -8.89
N ARG A 86 -12.56 -10.88 -9.09
CA ARG A 86 -12.56 -12.34 -8.94
C ARG A 86 -12.81 -12.77 -7.50
N CYS A 87 -12.16 -12.13 -6.52
CA CYS A 87 -12.40 -12.40 -5.11
C CYS A 87 -13.85 -12.09 -4.70
N ASN A 88 -14.41 -10.95 -5.12
CA ASN A 88 -15.80 -10.60 -4.80
C ASN A 88 -16.80 -11.58 -5.43
N ASN A 89 -16.55 -12.08 -6.65
CA ASN A 89 -17.41 -13.06 -7.31
C ASN A 89 -17.52 -14.38 -6.54
N VAL A 90 -16.51 -14.73 -5.74
CA VAL A 90 -16.51 -15.91 -4.87
C VAL A 90 -16.78 -15.58 -3.40
N GLY A 91 -17.26 -14.37 -3.12
CA GLY A 91 -17.69 -13.94 -1.79
C GLY A 91 -16.55 -13.61 -0.81
N VAL A 92 -15.33 -13.42 -1.30
CA VAL A 92 -14.14 -13.05 -0.52
C VAL A 92 -13.88 -11.55 -0.68
N ARG A 93 -13.94 -10.78 0.42
CA ARG A 93 -13.74 -9.33 0.42
C ARG A 93 -12.26 -8.95 0.39
N ILE A 94 -11.96 -7.74 -0.07
CA ILE A 94 -10.61 -7.18 -0.05
C ILE A 94 -10.58 -6.00 0.92
N TYR A 95 -9.64 -6.01 1.86
CA TYR A 95 -9.37 -4.95 2.81
C TYR A 95 -7.99 -4.36 2.51
N VAL A 96 -7.95 -3.08 2.19
CA VAL A 96 -6.72 -2.37 1.83
C VAL A 96 -5.98 -1.92 3.07
N ASP A 97 -4.67 -2.18 3.13
CA ASP A 97 -3.77 -1.49 4.05
C ASP A 97 -3.54 -0.05 3.54
N ALA A 98 -4.12 0.92 4.25
CA ALA A 98 -4.15 2.32 3.84
C ALA A 98 -3.12 3.13 4.64
N VAL A 99 -2.00 3.46 4.00
CA VAL A 99 -0.94 4.31 4.58
C VAL A 99 -1.20 5.77 4.22
N ILE A 100 -1.94 6.46 5.07
CA ILE A 100 -2.43 7.84 4.84
C ILE A 100 -1.91 8.86 5.85
N ASN A 101 -1.10 8.42 6.81
CA ASN A 101 -0.57 9.30 7.85
C ASN A 101 0.67 10.10 7.39
N HIS A 102 1.49 9.51 6.52
CA HIS A 102 2.79 10.05 6.11
C HIS A 102 3.11 9.68 4.66
N MET A 103 4.16 10.30 4.12
CA MET A 103 4.79 9.95 2.84
C MET A 103 6.15 9.26 3.07
N SER A 104 7.05 9.26 2.10
CA SER A 104 8.37 8.65 2.25
C SER A 104 9.24 9.35 3.32
N GLY A 105 10.15 8.58 3.93
CA GLY A 105 11.21 9.16 4.77
C GLY A 105 12.29 9.87 3.95
N GLY A 106 13.40 10.23 4.59
CA GLY A 106 14.52 10.90 3.90
C GLY A 106 15.27 9.96 2.96
N TRP A 107 15.24 10.26 1.66
CA TRP A 107 15.92 9.52 0.60
C TRP A 107 16.77 10.42 -0.30
N PRO A 108 17.91 9.93 -0.83
CA PRO A 108 18.68 10.66 -1.82
C PRO A 108 17.84 11.04 -3.04
N MET A 109 18.12 12.22 -3.61
CA MET A 109 17.48 12.65 -4.86
C MET A 109 17.72 11.61 -5.96
N GLY A 110 16.67 11.32 -6.73
CA GLY A 110 16.71 10.31 -7.80
C GLY A 110 16.43 8.87 -7.34
N THR A 111 16.12 8.65 -6.06
CA THR A 111 15.56 7.37 -5.59
C THR A 111 14.28 7.06 -6.38
N GLY A 112 14.15 5.81 -6.84
CA GLY A 112 13.00 5.37 -7.63
C GLY A 112 11.72 5.19 -6.80
N ALA A 113 10.58 5.17 -7.49
CA ALA A 113 9.29 4.82 -6.92
C ALA A 113 8.62 3.75 -7.80
N SER A 114 7.82 2.88 -7.20
CA SER A 114 7.28 1.69 -7.87
C SER A 114 6.37 1.99 -9.07
N GLY A 115 5.80 3.20 -9.15
CA GLY A 115 4.94 3.68 -10.23
C GLY A 115 5.57 4.80 -11.08
N GLY A 116 6.88 5.03 -10.93
CA GLY A 116 7.66 5.98 -11.70
C GLY A 116 7.42 7.47 -11.38
N SER A 117 6.69 7.81 -10.33
CA SER A 117 6.55 9.21 -9.90
C SER A 117 7.88 9.73 -9.35
N SER A 118 8.21 10.98 -9.69
CA SER A 118 9.29 11.70 -9.01
C SER A 118 8.82 12.14 -7.62
N PHE A 119 9.78 12.28 -6.72
CA PHE A 119 9.59 12.92 -5.42
C PHE A 119 10.90 13.52 -4.93
N ASP A 120 10.80 14.51 -4.05
CA ASP A 120 11.90 15.05 -3.27
C ASP A 120 11.46 15.05 -1.81
N SER A 121 11.91 14.04 -1.06
CA SER A 121 11.60 13.91 0.37
C SER A 121 12.16 15.05 1.22
N GLY A 122 13.28 15.66 0.82
CA GLY A 122 13.90 16.76 1.57
C GLY A 122 13.21 18.10 1.35
N ALA A 123 12.58 18.29 0.18
CA ALA A 123 11.74 19.44 -0.12
C ALA A 123 10.25 19.19 0.10
N GLU A 124 9.88 18.01 0.64
CA GLU A 124 8.50 17.56 0.85
C GLU A 124 7.62 17.68 -0.41
N SER A 125 8.20 17.37 -1.56
CA SER A 125 7.56 17.50 -2.88
C SER A 125 7.19 16.14 -3.44
N TYR A 126 5.89 15.91 -3.60
CA TYR A 126 5.33 14.66 -4.13
C TYR A 126 4.38 14.94 -5.30
N PRO A 127 4.89 15.34 -6.48
CA PRO A 127 4.10 15.79 -7.62
C PRO A 127 3.16 14.71 -8.21
N GLY A 128 3.37 13.43 -7.87
CA GLY A 128 2.44 12.35 -8.22
C GLY A 128 1.09 12.43 -7.51
N VAL A 129 0.95 13.25 -6.46
CA VAL A 129 -0.29 13.43 -5.68
C VAL A 129 -1.16 14.63 -6.13
N PRO A 130 -0.78 15.92 -5.94
CA PRO A 130 0.55 16.53 -5.84
C PRO A 130 0.83 17.32 -4.53
N TYR A 131 1.49 16.71 -3.53
CA TYR A 131 1.81 17.40 -2.27
C TYR A 131 3.06 18.28 -2.35
N SER A 132 3.08 19.29 -1.48
CA SER A 132 4.16 20.23 -1.21
C SER A 132 4.39 20.34 0.29
N ALA A 133 5.45 21.04 0.71
CA ALA A 133 5.73 21.29 2.14
C ALA A 133 4.55 21.93 2.93
N PHE A 134 3.63 22.62 2.25
CA PHE A 134 2.43 23.17 2.90
C PHE A 134 1.42 22.12 3.35
N ASP A 135 1.56 20.89 2.87
CA ASP A 135 0.69 19.76 3.18
C ASP A 135 1.23 18.90 4.34
N PHE A 136 2.40 19.27 4.90
CA PHE A 136 3.07 18.58 6.00
C PHE A 136 3.02 19.40 7.31
N ASN A 137 3.36 18.74 8.41
CA ASN A 137 3.15 19.26 9.77
C ASN A 137 4.33 20.03 10.36
N ASP A 138 5.33 20.39 9.56
CA ASP A 138 6.54 21.13 10.01
C ASP A 138 6.23 22.37 10.85
N GLY A 139 5.15 23.09 10.50
CA GLY A 139 4.69 24.28 11.22
C GLY A 139 3.69 24.04 12.36
N ASN A 140 3.14 22.83 12.49
CA ASN A 140 1.99 22.54 13.37
C ASN A 140 2.35 21.69 14.60
N CYS A 141 3.46 20.94 14.57
CA CYS A 141 3.83 19.99 15.61
C CYS A 141 5.26 20.22 16.10
N HIS A 142 5.48 21.25 16.92
CA HIS A 142 6.77 21.44 17.61
C HIS A 142 6.86 20.50 18.81
N THR A 143 7.31 19.26 18.60
CA THR A 143 7.95 18.54 19.71
C THR A 143 9.37 19.09 19.87
N GLY A 144 9.87 19.22 21.10
CA GLY A 144 11.21 19.77 21.34
C GLY A 144 12.33 18.96 20.66
N SER A 145 12.03 17.73 20.23
CA SER A 145 12.92 16.83 19.47
C SER A 145 12.70 16.86 17.96
N GLY A 146 11.58 17.40 17.46
CA GLY A 146 11.19 17.29 16.05
C GLY A 146 10.67 15.91 15.61
N ASN A 147 10.38 15.01 16.56
CA ASN A 147 9.82 13.68 16.30
C ASN A 147 8.30 13.61 16.54
N ILE A 148 7.67 12.53 16.08
CA ILE A 148 6.32 12.13 16.49
C ILE A 148 6.44 11.42 17.86
N GLU A 149 6.16 12.15 18.94
CA GLU A 149 6.09 11.64 20.33
C GLU A 149 4.63 11.64 20.84
#